data_AF-A0A091SAS2-F1
#
_entry.id   AF-A0A091SAS2-F1
#
_cell.length_a   1.000
_cell.length_b   1.000
_cell.length_c   1.000
_cell.angle_alpha   90.00
_cell.angle_beta   90.00
_cell.angle_gamma   90.00
#
_symmetry.space_group_name_H-M   'P 1'
#
loop_
_entity.id
_entity.type
_entity.pdbx_description
1 polymer ?
#
loop_
_entity_poly.entity_id
_entity_poly.type
_entity_poly.pdbx_seq_one_letter_code
_entity_poly.pdbx_strand_id
1 'polypeptide(L)'
;ASFSNLTIGIVVASFTVFQLLFHVLSSWVSTRVTPGFNNLSQKRKIEWNSRTVSTFHALVVGGFCLYILLYDDAVNADRLWGDPSIVKLNIAITTGYLISDLLLIIYYWKAIGDKYFVIHHLAALYAYYFVLSKGLLAYFGNFRLLAEFSTPFVNQR
;
A
#
# COMPACT_ATOMS: atom_id res chain seq x y z
N ALA A 1 -7.64 6.60 -21.92
CA ALA A 1 -7.73 5.31 -21.20
C ALA A 1 -8.78 5.48 -20.13
N SER A 2 -9.71 4.53 -19.98
CA SER A 2 -10.78 4.59 -18.98
C SER A 2 -10.55 3.50 -17.94
N PHE A 3 -10.71 3.84 -16.66
CA PHE A 3 -10.64 2.85 -15.58
C PHE A 3 -11.94 2.06 -15.52
N SER A 4 -11.84 0.77 -15.21
CA SER A 4 -13.04 -0.01 -14.93
C SER A 4 -13.69 0.45 -13.62
N ASN A 5 -15.03 0.37 -13.54
CA ASN A 5 -15.76 0.65 -12.30
C ASN A 5 -15.28 -0.23 -11.14
N LEU A 6 -14.87 -1.47 -11.43
CA LEU A 6 -14.29 -2.38 -10.46
C LEU A 6 -12.98 -1.83 -9.89
N THR A 7 -12.07 -1.37 -10.75
CA THR A 7 -10.79 -0.77 -10.33
C THR A 7 -11.02 0.45 -9.43
N ILE A 8 -11.92 1.35 -9.83
CA ILE A 8 -12.26 2.53 -9.03
C ILE A 8 -12.83 2.10 -7.68
N GLY A 9 -13.76 1.14 -7.68
CA GLY A 9 -14.36 0.58 -6.46
C GLY A 9 -13.31 0.00 -5.50
N ILE A 10 -12.35 -0.77 -6.01
CA ILE A 10 -11.24 -1.33 -5.20
C ILE A 10 -10.39 -0.20 -4.62
N VAL A 11 -9.97 0.78 -5.41
CA VAL A 11 -9.14 1.90 -4.94
C VAL A 11 -9.85 2.67 -3.82
N VAL A 12 -11.14 3.00 -3.99
CA VAL A 12 -11.93 3.72 -2.99
C VAL A 12 -12.14 2.88 -1.72
N ALA A 13 -12.45 1.60 -1.88
CA ALA A 13 -12.61 0.68 -0.75
C ALA A 13 -11.29 0.54 0.03
N SER A 14 -10.17 0.32 -0.66
CA SER A 14 -8.84 0.24 -0.04
C SER A 14 -8.47 1.54 0.66
N PHE A 15 -8.66 2.71 0.02
CA PHE A 15 -8.46 4.01 0.67
C PHE A 15 -9.24 4.10 1.99
N THR A 16 -10.52 3.75 1.97
CA THR A 16 -11.40 3.81 3.15
C THR A 16 -10.92 2.86 4.24
N VAL A 17 -10.57 1.63 3.88
CA VAL A 17 -10.04 0.63 4.81
C VAL A 17 -8.76 1.13 5.46
N PHE A 18 -7.80 1.65 4.69
CA PHE A 18 -6.53 2.12 5.24
C PHE A 18 -6.68 3.37 6.13
N GLN A 19 -7.63 4.26 5.82
CA GLN A 19 -8.01 5.36 6.71
C GLN A 19 -8.59 4.85 8.03
N LEU A 20 -9.50 3.86 7.99
CA LEU A 20 -10.06 3.25 9.20
C LEU A 20 -9.00 2.50 10.02
N LEU A 21 -8.06 1.82 9.34
CA LEU A 21 -6.94 1.15 9.99
C LEU A 21 -6.07 2.14 10.75
N PHE A 22 -5.76 3.29 10.15
CA PHE A 22 -4.95 4.33 10.78
C PHE A 22 -5.66 5.01 11.97
N HIS A 23 -6.88 5.48 11.76
CA HIS A 23 -7.58 6.31 12.75
C HIS A 23 -8.20 5.51 13.90
N VAL A 24 -8.56 4.24 13.66
CA VAL A 24 -9.31 3.43 14.63
C VAL A 24 -8.56 2.17 15.00
N LEU A 25 -8.37 1.24 14.04
CA LEU A 25 -7.97 -0.12 14.38
C LEU A 25 -6.57 -0.19 14.96
N SER A 26 -5.61 0.55 14.39
CA SER A 26 -4.22 0.54 14.85
C SER A 26 -4.11 0.94 16.32
N SER A 27 -4.72 2.04 16.72
CA SER A 27 -4.72 2.47 18.13
C SER A 27 -5.51 1.51 19.01
N TRP A 28 -6.66 1.01 18.55
CA TRP A 28 -7.47 0.04 19.30
C TRP A 28 -6.71 -1.27 19.58
N VAL A 29 -5.98 -1.80 18.60
CA VAL A 29 -5.12 -2.99 18.79
C VAL A 29 -3.93 -2.65 19.69
N SER A 30 -3.23 -1.55 19.41
CA SER A 30 -1.99 -1.19 20.11
C SER A 30 -2.20 -0.94 21.60
N THR A 31 -3.34 -0.36 21.99
CA THR A 31 -3.72 -0.17 23.40
C THR A 31 -3.94 -1.49 24.16
N ARG A 32 -4.25 -2.59 23.46
CA ARG A 32 -4.50 -3.93 24.06
C ARG A 32 -3.27 -4.81 24.07
N VAL A 33 -2.45 -4.70 23.02
CA VAL A 33 -1.29 -5.59 22.81
C VAL A 33 0.00 -4.98 23.35
N THR A 34 0.12 -3.65 23.39
CA THR A 34 1.36 -2.95 23.74
C THR A 34 1.12 -1.98 24.90
N PRO A 35 1.40 -2.38 26.16
CA PRO A 35 1.17 -1.52 27.34
C PRO A 35 1.83 -0.14 27.24
N GLY A 36 3.00 -0.06 26.61
CA GLY A 36 3.73 1.21 26.40
C GLY A 36 3.05 2.21 25.47
N PHE A 37 2.11 1.77 24.63
CA PHE A 37 1.46 2.64 23.63
C PHE A 37 0.67 3.78 24.29
N ASN A 38 0.00 3.52 25.41
CA ASN A 38 -0.80 4.53 26.11
C ASN A 38 0.04 5.73 26.60
N ASN A 39 1.29 5.46 26.96
CA ASN A 39 2.23 6.45 27.49
C ASN A 39 2.95 7.27 26.40
N LEU A 40 2.72 6.96 25.11
CA LEU A 40 3.31 7.70 24.01
C LEU A 40 2.70 9.10 23.87
N SER A 41 3.53 10.06 23.47
CA SER A 41 3.05 11.37 23.02
C SER A 41 2.19 11.23 21.75
N GLN A 42 1.33 12.21 21.48
CA GLN A 42 0.45 12.15 20.30
C GLN A 42 1.23 12.01 18.99
N LYS A 43 2.36 12.71 18.86
CA LYS A 43 3.25 12.56 17.71
C LYS A 43 3.73 11.11 17.53
N ARG A 44 4.18 10.46 18.61
CA ARG A 44 4.64 9.07 18.57
C ARG A 44 3.50 8.08 18.31
N LYS A 45 2.27 8.36 18.78
CA LYS A 45 1.09 7.53 18.45
C LYS A 45 0.74 7.61 16.96
N ILE A 46 0.84 8.79 16.36
CA ILE A 46 0.65 8.99 14.91
C ILE A 46 1.70 8.20 14.11
N GLU A 47 2.98 8.35 14.46
CA GLU A 47 4.07 7.60 13.82
C GLU A 47 3.87 6.08 13.97
N TRP A 48 3.52 5.63 15.17
CA TRP A 48 3.21 4.22 15.46
C TRP A 48 2.07 3.68 14.59
N ASN A 49 0.97 4.44 14.50
CA ASN A 49 -0.17 4.03 13.69
C ASN A 49 0.20 3.96 12.20
N SER A 50 0.90 4.97 11.67
CA SER A 50 1.36 4.98 10.28
C SER A 50 2.23 3.75 9.96
N ARG A 51 3.18 3.42 10.84
CA ARG A 51 4.04 2.23 10.68
C ARG A 51 3.29 0.91 10.78
N THR A 52 2.31 0.82 11.67
CA THR A 52 1.46 -0.37 11.80
C THR A 52 0.66 -0.61 10.52
N VAL A 53 0.06 0.45 9.98
CA VAL A 53 -0.77 0.38 8.76
C VAL A 53 0.08 0.05 7.53
N SER A 54 1.25 0.69 7.37
CA SER A 54 2.18 0.39 6.26
C SER A 54 2.75 -1.03 6.33
N THR A 55 2.99 -1.54 7.55
CA THR A 55 3.39 -2.94 7.76
C THR A 55 2.29 -3.90 7.34
N PHE A 56 1.03 -3.61 7.70
CA PHE A 56 -0.11 -4.42 7.28
C PHE A 56 -0.29 -4.42 5.76
N HIS A 57 -0.23 -3.23 5.13
CA HIS A 57 -0.25 -3.09 3.67
C HIS A 57 0.82 -3.96 3.01
N ALA A 58 2.08 -3.82 3.44
CA ALA A 58 3.22 -4.55 2.92
C ALA A 58 3.05 -6.08 2.99
N LEU A 59 2.51 -6.60 4.09
CA LEU A 59 2.26 -8.03 4.25
C LEU A 59 1.16 -8.52 3.29
N VAL A 60 0.06 -7.77 3.16
CA VAL A 60 -1.04 -8.12 2.23
C VAL A 60 -0.53 -8.13 0.80
N VAL A 61 0.08 -7.04 0.34
CA VAL A 61 0.49 -6.92 -1.07
C VAL A 61 1.69 -7.77 -1.41
N GLY A 62 2.60 -7.98 -0.44
CA GLY A 62 3.72 -8.93 -0.57
C GLY A 62 3.23 -10.37 -0.71
N GLY A 63 2.20 -10.77 0.05
CA GLY A 63 1.55 -12.07 -0.09
C GLY A 63 0.96 -12.28 -1.49
N PHE A 64 0.23 -11.29 -2.02
CA PHE A 64 -0.23 -11.32 -3.41
C PHE A 64 0.93 -11.40 -4.41
N CYS A 65 2.02 -10.65 -4.19
CA CYS A 65 3.15 -10.67 -5.11
C CYS A 65 3.82 -12.05 -5.18
N LEU A 66 4.00 -12.70 -4.02
CA LEU A 66 4.53 -14.07 -3.96
C LEU A 66 3.59 -15.06 -4.63
N TYR A 67 2.28 -14.92 -4.40
CA TYR A 67 1.28 -15.75 -5.07
C TYR A 67 1.37 -15.62 -6.60
N ILE A 68 1.41 -14.39 -7.12
CA ILE A 68 1.52 -14.12 -8.56
C ILE A 68 2.81 -14.74 -9.12
N LEU A 69 3.95 -14.55 -8.45
CA LEU A 69 5.23 -15.11 -8.92
C LEU A 69 5.27 -16.64 -8.94
N LEU A 70 4.59 -17.29 -7.99
CA LEU A 70 4.66 -18.75 -7.83
C LEU A 70 3.56 -19.50 -8.56
N TYR A 71 2.41 -18.87 -8.80
CA TYR A 71 1.18 -19.57 -9.21
C TYR A 71 0.38 -18.91 -10.34
N ASP A 72 0.69 -17.67 -10.77
CA ASP A 72 -0.05 -17.02 -11.87
C ASP A 72 0.61 -17.34 -13.23
N ASP A 73 0.22 -18.48 -13.81
CA ASP A 73 0.79 -18.98 -15.06
C ASP A 73 0.60 -17.99 -16.23
N ALA A 74 -0.50 -17.24 -16.26
CA ALA A 74 -0.79 -16.31 -17.35
C ALA A 74 0.25 -15.19 -17.43
N VAL A 75 0.53 -14.55 -16.29
CA VAL A 75 1.51 -13.45 -16.20
C VAL A 75 2.96 -13.97 -16.23
N ASN A 76 3.21 -15.19 -15.76
CA ASN A 76 4.55 -15.79 -15.76
C ASN A 76 4.97 -16.34 -17.13
N ALA A 77 4.04 -16.91 -17.90
CA ALA A 77 4.29 -17.43 -19.24
C ALA A 77 4.52 -16.32 -20.27
N ASP A 78 3.72 -15.25 -20.22
CA ASP A 78 3.95 -14.04 -21.01
C ASP A 78 4.04 -12.81 -20.09
N ARG A 79 5.28 -12.40 -19.79
CA ARG A 79 5.56 -11.28 -18.89
C ARG A 79 5.15 -9.92 -19.45
N LEU A 80 4.91 -9.82 -20.75
CA LEU A 80 4.54 -8.56 -21.42
C LEU A 80 3.03 -8.45 -21.62
N TRP A 81 2.39 -9.54 -22.04
CA TRP A 81 0.98 -9.56 -22.48
C TRP A 81 0.08 -10.53 -21.74
N GLY A 82 0.60 -11.28 -20.77
CA GLY A 82 -0.19 -12.17 -19.91
C GLY A 82 -1.31 -11.43 -19.17
N ASP A 83 -2.40 -12.13 -18.86
CA ASP A 83 -3.59 -11.53 -18.23
C ASP A 83 -3.23 -10.91 -16.86
N PRO A 84 -3.23 -9.58 -16.72
CA PRO A 84 -2.73 -8.93 -15.52
C PRO A 84 -3.80 -8.79 -14.43
N SER A 85 -4.86 -9.59 -14.43
CA SER A 85 -6.03 -9.38 -13.56
C SER A 85 -5.69 -9.35 -12.06
N ILE A 86 -4.92 -10.33 -11.56
CA ILE A 86 -4.53 -10.39 -10.13
C ILE A 86 -3.51 -9.28 -9.82
N VAL A 87 -2.60 -8.99 -10.74
CA VAL A 87 -1.66 -7.87 -10.61
C VAL A 87 -2.40 -6.53 -10.50
N LYS A 88 -3.40 -6.29 -11.35
CA LYS A 88 -4.23 -5.08 -11.34
C LYS A 88 -5.02 -4.96 -10.04
N LEU A 89 -5.54 -6.06 -9.50
CA LEU A 89 -6.14 -6.08 -8.17
C LEU A 89 -5.15 -5.61 -7.10
N ASN A 90 -3.96 -6.22 -7.05
CA ASN A 90 -2.94 -5.89 -6.04
C ASN A 90 -2.45 -4.43 -6.15
N ILE A 91 -2.25 -3.95 -7.38
CA ILE A 91 -1.87 -2.56 -7.64
C ILE A 91 -3.01 -1.59 -7.30
N ALA A 92 -4.27 -1.95 -7.53
CA ALA A 92 -5.42 -1.13 -7.15
C ALA A 92 -5.52 -0.99 -5.62
N ILE A 93 -5.29 -2.09 -4.88
CA ILE A 93 -5.20 -2.06 -3.41
C ILE A 93 -4.09 -1.13 -2.95
N THR A 94 -2.90 -1.28 -3.54
CA THR A 94 -1.73 -0.42 -3.25
C THR A 94 -2.00 1.04 -3.60
N THR A 95 -2.68 1.31 -4.70
CA THR A 95 -3.02 2.67 -5.12
C THR A 95 -3.94 3.35 -4.09
N GLY A 96 -4.97 2.64 -3.61
CA GLY A 96 -5.84 3.15 -2.55
C GLY A 96 -5.08 3.42 -1.24
N TYR A 97 -4.18 2.51 -0.87
CA TYR A 97 -3.26 2.72 0.27
C TYR A 97 -2.38 3.95 0.09
N LEU A 98 -1.69 4.11 -1.04
CA LEU A 98 -0.77 5.22 -1.28
C LEU A 98 -1.49 6.58 -1.27
N ILE A 99 -2.72 6.65 -1.81
CA ILE A 99 -3.53 7.87 -1.72
C ILE A 99 -3.88 8.16 -0.25
N SER A 100 -4.25 7.13 0.51
CA SER A 100 -4.54 7.26 1.94
C SER A 100 -3.32 7.73 2.74
N ASP A 101 -2.17 7.09 2.54
CA ASP A 101 -0.93 7.40 3.26
C ASP A 101 -0.42 8.80 2.88
N LEU A 102 -0.48 9.17 1.60
CA LEU A 102 -0.12 10.52 1.16
C LEU A 102 -1.00 11.60 1.82
N LEU A 103 -2.30 11.37 1.95
CA LEU A 103 -3.20 12.29 2.67
C LEU A 103 -2.79 12.42 4.14
N LEU A 104 -2.48 11.30 4.80
CA LEU A 104 -2.03 11.30 6.19
C LEU A 104 -0.69 12.00 6.37
N ILE A 105 0.27 11.80 5.46
CA ILE A 105 1.57 12.48 5.45
C ILE A 105 1.38 14.00 5.36
N ILE A 106 0.52 14.47 4.45
CA ILE A 106 0.24 15.89 4.28
C ILE A 106 -0.46 16.46 5.52
N TYR A 107 -1.46 15.78 6.05
CA TYR A 107 -2.24 16.24 7.20
C TYR A 107 -1.42 16.24 8.51
N TYR A 108 -0.66 15.17 8.74
CA TYR A 108 0.19 14.99 9.93
C TYR A 108 1.66 15.33 9.67
N TRP A 109 1.91 16.39 8.89
CA TRP A 109 3.25 16.77 8.45
C TRP A 109 4.28 16.88 9.60
N LYS A 110 3.88 17.44 10.75
CA LYS A 110 4.79 17.59 11.92
C LYS A 110 5.22 16.25 12.54
N ALA A 111 4.45 15.19 12.31
CA ALA A 111 4.73 13.86 12.84
C ALA A 111 5.42 12.96 11.80
N ILE A 112 4.85 12.84 10.60
CA ILE A 112 5.27 11.86 9.58
C ILE A 112 5.59 12.48 8.21
N GLY A 113 5.64 13.81 8.12
CA GLY A 113 5.92 14.52 6.87
C GLY A 113 7.36 14.35 6.39
N ASP A 114 7.53 13.89 5.14
CA ASP A 114 8.82 13.87 4.44
C ASP A 114 8.61 14.15 2.94
N LYS A 115 9.33 15.14 2.39
CA LYS A 115 9.27 15.50 0.96
C LYS A 115 9.67 14.35 0.05
N TYR A 116 10.62 13.51 0.47
CA TYR A 116 11.06 12.36 -0.31
C TYR A 116 9.97 11.29 -0.37
N PHE A 117 9.22 11.10 0.72
CA PHE A 117 8.06 10.21 0.73
C PHE A 117 6.93 10.74 -0.15
N VAL A 118 6.67 12.05 -0.15
CA VAL A 118 5.68 12.63 -1.07
C VAL A 118 6.07 12.38 -2.54
N ILE A 119 7.32 12.65 -2.91
CA ILE A 119 7.82 12.42 -4.28
C ILE A 119 7.71 10.93 -4.63
N HIS A 120 8.11 10.04 -3.71
CA HIS A 120 7.99 8.60 -3.89
C HIS A 120 6.54 8.16 -4.17
N HIS A 121 5.59 8.65 -3.37
CA HIS A 121 4.16 8.33 -3.54
C HIS A 121 3.65 8.81 -4.89
N LEU A 122 3.96 10.04 -5.29
CA LEU A 122 3.53 10.58 -6.58
C LEU A 122 4.13 9.80 -7.76
N ALA A 123 5.41 9.42 -7.67
CA ALA A 123 6.07 8.60 -8.70
C ALA A 123 5.45 7.20 -8.79
N ALA A 124 5.16 6.56 -7.65
CA ALA A 124 4.51 5.25 -7.61
C ALA A 124 3.08 5.31 -8.19
N LEU A 125 2.29 6.31 -7.80
CA LEU A 125 0.93 6.53 -8.32
C LEU A 125 0.94 6.78 -9.84
N TYR A 126 1.92 7.55 -10.34
CA TYR A 126 2.08 7.78 -11.77
C TYR A 126 2.43 6.49 -12.53
N ALA A 127 3.30 5.63 -11.98
CA ALA A 127 3.60 4.33 -12.59
C ALA A 127 2.36 3.42 -12.59
N TYR A 128 1.64 3.33 -11.46
CA TYR A 128 0.46 2.49 -11.32
C TYR A 128 -0.73 2.96 -12.17
N TYR A 129 -0.83 4.25 -12.47
CA TYR A 129 -1.78 4.75 -13.45
C TYR A 129 -1.67 4.00 -14.79
N PHE A 130 -0.46 3.75 -15.30
CA PHE A 130 -0.28 3.03 -16.57
C PHE A 130 -0.64 1.55 -16.47
N VAL A 131 -0.30 0.90 -15.36
CA VAL A 131 -0.63 -0.51 -15.15
C VAL A 131 -2.15 -0.69 -15.05
N LEU A 132 -2.82 0.15 -14.28
CA LEU A 132 -4.27 0.06 -14.07
C LEU A 132 -5.07 0.47 -15.32
N SER A 133 -4.66 1.54 -16.01
CA SER A 133 -5.42 2.08 -17.15
C SER A 133 -5.11 1.39 -18.49
N LYS A 134 -3.89 0.86 -18.66
CA LYS A 134 -3.44 0.26 -19.93
C LYS A 134 -2.99 -1.19 -19.81
N GLY A 135 -2.82 -1.73 -18.60
CA GLY A 135 -2.29 -3.09 -18.39
C GLY A 135 -0.80 -3.25 -18.69
N LEU A 136 -0.08 -2.15 -18.93
CA LEU A 136 1.31 -2.21 -19.37
C LEU A 136 2.24 -2.62 -18.23
N LEU A 137 3.20 -3.49 -18.55
CA LEU A 137 4.31 -3.89 -17.67
C LEU A 137 3.85 -4.48 -16.32
N ALA A 138 2.70 -5.16 -16.30
CA ALA A 138 2.10 -5.69 -15.08
C ALA A 138 3.07 -6.61 -14.29
N TYR A 139 3.77 -7.54 -14.98
CA TYR A 139 4.78 -8.40 -14.35
C TYR A 139 5.85 -7.58 -13.60
N PHE A 140 6.37 -6.52 -14.22
CA PHE A 140 7.37 -5.64 -13.61
C PHE A 140 6.78 -4.80 -12.46
N GLY A 141 5.51 -4.41 -12.58
CA GLY A 141 4.75 -3.78 -11.50
C GLY A 141 4.68 -4.67 -10.27
N ASN A 142 4.38 -5.96 -10.45
CA ASN A 142 4.40 -6.96 -9.38
C ASN A 142 5.81 -7.11 -8.78
N PHE A 143 6.83 -7.23 -9.62
CA PHE A 143 8.21 -7.37 -9.16
C PHE A 143 8.69 -6.16 -8.34
N ARG A 144 8.34 -4.94 -8.76
CA ARG A 144 8.62 -3.73 -7.99
C ARG A 144 7.87 -3.72 -6.65
N LEU A 145 6.62 -4.20 -6.63
CA LEU A 145 5.79 -4.20 -5.42
C LEU A 145 6.30 -5.19 -4.36
N LEU A 146 7.06 -6.23 -4.73
CA LEU A 146 7.77 -7.09 -3.76
C LEU A 146 8.72 -6.33 -2.84
N ALA A 147 9.28 -5.20 -3.30
CA ALA A 147 10.18 -4.40 -2.46
C ALA A 147 9.48 -3.89 -1.19
N GLU A 148 8.15 -3.74 -1.21
CA GLU A 148 7.36 -3.36 -0.03
C GLU A 148 7.44 -4.42 1.08
N PHE A 149 7.79 -5.67 0.77
CA PHE A 149 8.00 -6.72 1.77
C PHE A 149 9.15 -6.41 2.75
N SER A 150 10.02 -5.44 2.42
CA SER A 150 11.04 -4.94 3.34
C SER A 150 10.50 -3.99 4.42
N THR A 151 9.34 -3.36 4.19
CA THR A 151 8.73 -2.34 5.06
C THR A 151 8.51 -2.80 6.51
N PRO A 152 8.03 -4.02 6.80
CA PRO A 152 7.90 -4.53 8.16
C PRO A 152 9.21 -4.50 8.95
N PHE A 153 10.35 -4.72 8.28
CA PHE A 153 11.67 -4.74 8.90
C PHE A 153 12.22 -3.32 9.11
N VAL A 154 12.01 -2.42 8.15
CA VAL A 154 12.42 -1.01 8.25
C VAL A 154 11.62 -0.27 9.33
N ASN A 155 10.37 -0.66 9.57
CA ASN A 155 9.49 0.00 10.54
C ASN A 155 9.79 -0.30 12.01
N GLN A 156 10.61 -1.33 12.33
CA GLN A 156 10.94 -1.71 13.71
C GLN A 156 11.99 -0.81 14.39
N ARG A 157 12.52 0.21 13.69
CA ARG A 157 13.55 1.13 14.21
C ARG A 157 13.00 2.22 15.13
#